data_AF-A0A9X4JT22-F1
#
_entry.id   AF-A0A9X4JT22-F1
#
_cell.length_a   1.000
_cell.length_b   1.000
_cell.length_c   1.000
_cell.angle_alpha   90.00
_cell.angle_beta   90.00
_cell.angle_gamma   90.00
#
_symmetry.space_group_name_H-M   'P 1'
#
loop_
_entity.id
_entity.type
_entity.pdbx_description
1 polymer ?
#
loop_
_entity_poly.entity_id
_entity_poly.type
_entity_poly.pdbx_seq_one_letter_code
_entity_poly.pdbx_strand_id
1 'polypeptide(L)'
;MAKVLLQININNLRIADVDTGSAVAIGNNYFFDWKTYSKSNSGFGRLSGDRNSIAEADFKVDDPDWQDMICMDRPDETVLRKLLDID
;
A
#
# COMPACT_ATOMS: atom_id res chain seq x y z
N MET A 1 -12.25 40.37 -3.75
CA MET A 1 -11.36 39.52 -4.57
C MET A 1 -12.24 38.54 -5.34
N ALA A 2 -12.07 38.44 -6.66
CA ALA A 2 -12.88 37.51 -7.46
C ALA A 2 -12.39 36.07 -7.21
N LYS A 3 -13.31 35.19 -6.79
CA LYS A 3 -13.04 33.75 -6.63
C LYS A 3 -13.09 33.11 -8.00
N VAL A 4 -11.94 32.68 -8.52
CA VAL A 4 -11.90 31.86 -9.74
C VAL A 4 -12.31 30.45 -9.35
N LEU A 5 -13.40 29.95 -9.95
CA LEU A 5 -13.87 28.58 -9.80
C LEU A 5 -13.41 27.80 -11.05
N LEU A 6 -12.49 26.86 -10.84
CA LEU A 6 -12.04 25.95 -11.89
C LEU A 6 -12.87 24.67 -11.81
N GLN A 7 -13.65 24.40 -12.85
CA GLN A 7 -14.35 23.12 -13.01
C GLN A 7 -13.51 22.19 -13.88
N ILE A 8 -13.16 21.02 -13.34
CA ILE A 8 -12.44 19.97 -14.06
C ILE A 8 -13.44 18.83 -14.33
N ASN A 9 -13.73 18.56 -15.59
CA ASN A 9 -14.62 17.46 -16.00
C ASN A 9 -13.77 16.27 -16.44
N ILE A 10 -13.76 15.20 -15.65
CA ILE A 10 -13.09 13.94 -15.98
C ILE A 10 -14.14 13.01 -16.60
N ASN A 11 -14.03 12.75 -17.91
CA ASN A 11 -15.00 11.91 -18.62
C ASN A 11 -14.84 10.41 -18.33
N ASN A 12 -13.60 9.95 -18.15
CA ASN A 12 -13.31 8.56 -17.78
C ASN A 12 -12.00 8.52 -16.99
N LEU A 13 -12.02 7.83 -15.85
CA LEU A 13 -10.83 7.40 -15.13
C LEU A 13 -10.85 5.87 -15.08
N ARG A 14 -9.97 5.24 -15.86
CA ARG A 14 -9.82 3.79 -15.84
C ARG A 14 -8.58 3.41 -15.06
N ILE A 15 -8.80 2.76 -13.93
CA ILE A 15 -7.73 2.17 -13.12
C ILE A 15 -7.74 0.68 -13.46
N ALA A 16 -6.63 0.19 -14.00
CA ALA A 16 -6.52 -1.20 -14.45
C ALA A 16 -6.20 -2.14 -13.29
N ASP A 17 -5.36 -1.70 -12.36
CA ASP A 17 -5.03 -2.44 -11.16
C ASP A 17 -4.57 -1.49 -10.04
N VAL A 18 -4.79 -1.89 -8.79
CA VAL A 18 -4.34 -1.21 -7.58
C VAL A 18 -3.87 -2.31 -6.64
N ASP A 19 -2.57 -2.32 -6.34
CA ASP A 19 -1.96 -3.42 -5.59
C ASP A 19 -1.64 -3.02 -4.14
N THR A 20 -1.04 -3.94 -3.41
CA THR A 20 -0.76 -3.93 -1.98
C THR A 20 -0.12 -2.61 -1.52
N GLY A 21 -0.68 -2.05 -0.44
CA GLY A 21 -0.21 -0.80 0.16
C GLY A 21 -0.63 0.47 -0.59
N SER A 22 -1.58 0.38 -1.52
CA SER A 22 -1.96 1.52 -2.36
C SER A 22 -3.25 2.21 -1.89
N ALA A 23 -3.36 3.49 -2.23
CA ALA A 23 -4.58 4.28 -2.11
C ALA A 23 -4.79 5.10 -3.38
N VAL A 24 -6.03 5.21 -3.83
CA VAL A 24 -6.43 6.10 -4.92
C VAL A 24 -7.31 7.21 -4.36
N ALA A 25 -6.89 8.45 -4.56
CA ALA A 25 -7.52 9.61 -3.94
C ALA A 25 -7.70 10.75 -4.95
N ILE A 26 -8.88 11.36 -4.98
CA ILE A 26 -9.24 12.45 -5.89
C ILE A 26 -9.86 13.57 -5.08
N GLY A 27 -9.45 14.82 -5.32
CA GLY A 27 -9.85 15.98 -4.52
C GLY A 27 -8.88 16.28 -3.36
N ASN A 28 -9.36 16.97 -2.33
CA ASN A 28 -8.54 17.33 -1.16
C ASN A 28 -8.51 16.16 -0.18
N ASN A 29 -7.41 15.41 -0.17
CA ASN A 29 -7.25 14.24 0.67
C ASN A 29 -6.07 14.44 1.62
N TYR A 30 -6.24 13.99 2.86
CA TYR A 30 -5.20 14.04 3.88
C TYR A 30 -5.08 12.65 4.51
N PHE A 31 -4.02 11.94 4.14
CA PHE A 31 -3.73 10.58 4.62
C PHE A 31 -2.77 10.68 5.79
N PHE A 32 -3.32 10.98 6.95
CA PHE A 32 -2.54 11.11 8.17
C PHE A 32 -2.36 9.76 8.87
N ASP A 33 -1.14 9.49 9.33
CA ASP A 33 -0.73 8.20 9.89
C ASP A 33 -1.06 7.00 8.98
N TRP A 34 -1.09 7.20 7.66
CA TRP A 34 -1.29 6.12 6.72
C TRP A 34 -0.07 5.19 6.71
N LYS A 35 -0.32 3.93 7.06
CA LYS A 35 0.71 2.91 7.21
C LYS A 35 0.29 1.64 6.50
N THR A 36 1.25 1.07 5.79
CA THR A 36 1.05 -0.18 5.05
C THR A 36 2.28 -1.04 5.25
N TYR A 37 2.07 -2.24 5.75
CA TYR A 37 3.12 -3.22 5.96
C TYR A 37 2.76 -4.48 5.17
N SER A 38 3.74 -5.03 4.45
CA SER A 38 3.54 -6.25 3.67
C SER A 38 4.77 -7.13 3.82
N LYS A 39 4.55 -8.35 4.31
CA LYS A 39 5.52 -9.45 4.21
C LYS A 39 5.01 -10.41 3.15
N SER A 40 5.85 -10.73 2.17
CA SER A 40 5.56 -11.74 1.17
C SER A 40 6.67 -12.76 1.19
N ASN A 41 6.29 -14.03 1.32
CA ASN A 41 7.22 -15.14 1.31
C ASN A 41 6.73 -16.14 0.25
N SER A 42 7.52 -16.33 -0.80
CA SER A 42 7.12 -17.13 -1.97
C SER A 42 8.20 -18.15 -2.28
N GLY A 43 7.88 -19.43 -2.11
CA GLY A 43 8.81 -20.53 -2.37
C GLY A 43 8.99 -20.82 -3.84
N PHE A 44 7.91 -20.67 -4.59
CA PHE A 44 7.95 -20.64 -6.03
C PHE A 44 7.06 -19.49 -6.48
N GLY A 45 7.62 -18.62 -7.31
CA GLY A 45 6.93 -17.43 -7.83
C GLY A 45 5.80 -17.79 -8.80
N ARG A 46 5.59 -16.96 -9.81
CA ARG A 46 4.51 -17.14 -10.78
C ARG A 46 5.02 -17.71 -12.11
N LEU A 47 4.50 -18.89 -12.49
CA LEU A 47 4.63 -19.43 -13.84
C LEU A 47 3.36 -19.06 -14.64
N SER A 48 3.51 -18.44 -15.81
CA SER A 48 2.37 -18.00 -16.63
C SER A 48 2.68 -17.99 -18.13
N GLY A 49 1.69 -18.25 -18.97
CA GLY A 49 1.82 -18.44 -20.43
C GLY A 49 1.58 -19.89 -20.87
N ASP A 50 1.63 -20.15 -22.17
CA ASP A 50 1.37 -21.47 -22.75
C ASP A 50 2.67 -22.31 -22.84
N ARG A 51 2.54 -23.64 -22.73
CA ARG A 51 3.66 -24.63 -22.76
C ARG A 51 4.72 -24.44 -21.67
N ASN A 52 4.31 -23.95 -20.51
CA ASN A 52 5.18 -23.94 -19.35
C ASN A 52 5.21 -25.31 -18.68
N SER A 53 6.40 -25.81 -18.36
CA SER A 53 6.57 -27.06 -17.60
C SER A 53 7.63 -26.86 -16.52
N ILE A 54 7.32 -27.31 -15.31
CA ILE A 54 8.26 -27.42 -14.22
C ILE A 54 8.37 -28.90 -13.89
N ALA A 55 9.58 -29.44 -13.99
CA ALA A 55 9.87 -30.81 -13.59
C ALA A 55 10.95 -30.76 -12.50
N GLU A 56 10.86 -31.68 -11.54
CA GLU A 56 11.87 -31.88 -10.48
C GLU A 56 12.13 -30.67 -9.58
N ALA A 57 11.12 -29.84 -9.34
CA ALA A 57 11.30 -28.68 -8.50
C ALA A 57 11.02 -28.97 -7.02
N ASP A 58 12.00 -28.66 -6.17
CA ASP A 58 11.89 -28.70 -4.71
C ASP A 58 12.06 -27.27 -4.18
N PHE A 59 11.03 -26.76 -3.50
CA PHE A 59 11.00 -25.41 -2.97
C PHE A 59 10.76 -25.46 -1.48
N LYS A 60 11.75 -25.03 -0.71
CA LYS A 60 11.63 -24.84 0.72
C LYS A 60 11.73 -23.37 1.05
N VAL A 61 10.67 -22.85 1.65
CA VAL A 61 10.68 -21.58 2.34
C VAL A 61 10.88 -21.88 3.80
N ASP A 62 12.00 -21.40 4.35
CA ASP A 62 12.27 -21.46 5.77
C ASP A 62 12.29 -20.02 6.29
N ASP A 63 11.38 -19.70 7.21
CA ASP A 63 11.27 -18.40 7.86
C ASP A 63 11.43 -18.60 9.38
N PRO A 64 12.63 -18.94 9.85
CA PRO A 64 12.85 -19.30 11.24
C PRO A 64 13.24 -18.06 12.03
N ASP A 65 12.28 -17.22 12.35
CA ASP A 65 12.44 -16.20 13.39
C ASP A 65 11.25 -16.22 14.39
N TRP A 66 11.45 -15.63 15.57
CA TRP A 66 10.39 -15.48 16.59
C TRP A 66 9.41 -14.35 16.25
N GLN A 67 9.68 -13.57 15.20
CA GLN A 67 8.97 -12.33 14.91
C GLN A 67 9.05 -11.95 13.43
N ASP A 68 7.93 -12.14 12.72
CA ASP A 68 7.87 -12.04 11.26
C ASP A 68 8.10 -10.64 10.68
N MET A 69 7.54 -9.60 11.31
CA MET A 69 7.67 -8.21 10.89
C MET A 69 7.34 -7.28 12.07
N ILE A 70 8.31 -6.48 12.50
CA ILE A 70 8.11 -5.52 13.60
C ILE A 70 7.46 -4.26 13.04
N CYS A 71 6.16 -4.10 13.27
CA CYS A 71 5.45 -2.86 12.97
C CYS A 71 5.36 -2.03 14.26
N MET A 72 6.44 -1.31 14.60
CA MET A 72 6.42 -0.41 15.77
C MET A 72 5.61 0.86 15.46
N ASP A 73 4.30 0.77 15.66
CA ASP A 73 3.42 1.93 15.58
C ASP A 73 3.29 2.60 16.94
N ARG A 74 4.24 3.49 17.26
CA ARG A 74 3.96 4.56 18.21
C ARG A 74 3.46 5.76 17.40
N PRO A 75 2.26 6.30 17.68
CA PRO A 75 1.90 7.59 17.11
C PRO A 75 2.96 8.60 17.53
N ASP A 76 3.49 9.37 16.58
CA ASP A 76 4.41 10.44 16.91
C ASP A 76 3.71 11.41 17.89
N GLU A 77 4.35 11.81 18.97
CA GLU A 77 3.71 12.61 20.01
C GLU A 77 3.32 14.01 19.46
N THR A 78 4.08 14.48 18.47
CA THR A 78 3.81 15.68 17.67
C THR A 78 2.52 15.57 16.84
N VAL A 79 2.08 14.35 16.53
CA VAL A 79 0.94 14.01 15.68
C VAL A 79 -0.37 14.01 16.50
N LEU A 80 -0.34 13.53 17.75
CA LEU A 80 -1.49 13.61 18.67
C LEU A 80 -1.85 15.06 19.05
N ARG A 81 -0.84 15.90 19.26
CA ARG A 81 -1.03 17.32 19.62
C ARG A 81 -1.71 18.12 18.50
N LYS A 82 -1.27 17.91 17.24
CA LYS A 82 -1.87 18.54 16.05
C LYS A 82 -3.30 18.09 15.75
N LEU A 83 -3.67 16.85 16.08
CA LEU A 83 -5.04 16.36 15.85
C LEU A 83 -6.03 16.77 16.93
N LEU A 84 -5.56 17.01 18.16
CA LEU A 84 -6.39 17.44 19.28
C LEU A 84 -6.52 18.97 19.39
N ASP A 85 -5.88 19.71 18.48
CA ASP A 85 -5.79 21.18 18.51
C ASP A 85 -5.28 21.71 19.87
N ILE A 86 -4.33 20.96 20.45
CA ILE A 86 -3.65 21.31 21.70
C ILE A 86 -2.26 21.82 21.31
N ASP A 87 -2.06 23.14 21.39
CA ASP A 87 -0.75 23.79 21.27
C ASP A 87 0.25 23.33 22.35
#